data_AF-A0A239JW36-F1
#
_entry.id   AF-A0A239JW36-F1
#
_cell.length_a   1.000
_cell.length_b   1.000
_cell.length_c   1.000
_cell.angle_alpha   90.00
_cell.angle_beta   90.00
_cell.angle_gamma   90.00
#
_symmetry.space_group_name_H-M   'P 1'
#
loop_
_entity.id
_entity.type
_entity.pdbx_description
1 polymer ?
#
loop_
_entity_poly.entity_id
_entity_poly.type
_entity_poly.pdbx_seq_one_letter_code
_entity_poly.pdbx_strand_id
1 'polypeptide(L)'
;MAQFQILCPHSEAEWRPITIEFLFAPNGDQQYLWPSFDEAEAARKQLLLRAPDAQLRIALAGADIGDVDWPVREKLRFADGTYAPTPWHEEPWYQEKHDEHFCHVSTEQAGKIAFTENAAKGEVDRQLVMSPGRYLQRFFSAHLDNDAIEGWCARLSVQLEEDALKITQDADEIEEVYVGGPGSCMSHGASDFESYCHPVRVYAGPDTALAYIGARDDARARSVVWPELKIYTSIYGDVSRLKLLLENAGYAKGSLNGARIRRLVDGGSFVVPYIDAGDDLADDGEYLIIGHGEIPSENTNGLGDRCWYCPRCDHDTSPHDIVFYRDGSSEEWCYQCFTDYTVFCAHNERNYSATETFITILADGDEHDVLEEDVEAFGAVFLEDRGEWWLATCCRQCAASGEWFHAADLTEYHGEWLSADYLPDPIDDDDPSLANAHVLARDWFRYEMSAIEIEVAEWQAAGERAREERLRREQEAAERLRLETMQSPPLEPCACGCAHGNSPETPNLADGLDAATPAPVAAIAAPCQTGA
;
A
#
# COMPACT_ATOMS: atom_id res chain seq x y z
N MET A 1 7.55 -37.46 -66.81
CA MET A 1 6.83 -37.60 -65.53
C MET A 1 7.86 -37.43 -64.44
N ALA A 2 7.61 -36.55 -63.49
CA ALA A 2 8.51 -36.37 -62.36
C ALA A 2 8.64 -37.68 -61.57
N GLN A 3 9.86 -38.03 -61.20
CA GLN A 3 10.17 -39.19 -60.37
C GLN A 3 10.78 -38.71 -59.07
N PHE A 4 10.45 -39.37 -57.97
CA PHE A 4 10.86 -38.98 -56.62
C PHE A 4 11.83 -40.00 -56.06
N GLN A 5 12.72 -39.55 -55.18
CA GLN A 5 13.71 -40.37 -54.48
C GLN A 5 13.76 -39.96 -53.00
N ILE A 6 14.08 -40.91 -52.12
CA ILE A 6 14.33 -40.64 -50.70
C ILE A 6 15.83 -40.55 -50.50
N LEU A 7 16.26 -39.48 -49.83
CA LEU A 7 17.66 -39.20 -49.52
C LEU A 7 17.92 -39.34 -48.03
N CYS A 8 19.12 -39.81 -47.69
CA CYS A 8 19.67 -39.88 -46.33
C CYS A 8 21.02 -39.15 -46.30
N PRO A 9 21.40 -38.45 -45.22
CA PRO A 9 22.69 -37.79 -45.14
C PRO A 9 23.80 -38.82 -45.16
N HIS A 10 24.74 -38.63 -46.08
CA HIS A 10 25.98 -39.39 -46.16
C HIS A 10 27.13 -38.65 -45.46
N SER A 11 27.09 -37.32 -45.48
CA SER A 11 27.97 -36.41 -44.74
C SER A 11 27.24 -35.08 -44.46
N GLU A 12 27.88 -34.15 -43.75
CA GLU A 12 27.31 -32.81 -43.47
C GLU A 12 26.89 -32.03 -44.74
N ALA A 13 27.52 -32.30 -45.88
CA ALA A 13 27.26 -31.59 -47.14
C ALA A 13 26.63 -32.47 -48.23
N GLU A 14 26.48 -33.77 -48.01
CA GLU A 14 26.10 -34.72 -49.06
C GLU A 14 24.91 -35.59 -48.64
N TRP A 15 23.86 -35.56 -49.46
CA TRP A 15 22.68 -36.41 -49.33
C TRP A 15 22.67 -37.43 -50.46
N ARG A 16 22.48 -38.71 -50.13
CA ARG A 16 22.48 -39.80 -51.11
C ARG A 16 21.15 -40.56 -51.13
N PRO A 17 20.72 -41.04 -52.32
CA PRO A 17 19.55 -41.88 -52.42
C PRO A 17 19.71 -43.19 -51.67
N ILE A 18 18.61 -43.63 -51.06
CA ILE A 18 18.52 -44.90 -50.36
C ILE A 18 17.46 -45.82 -50.99
N THR A 19 17.60 -47.12 -50.73
CA THR A 19 16.62 -48.14 -51.14
C THR A 19 15.47 -48.27 -50.14
N ILE A 20 14.43 -49.01 -50.51
CA ILE A 20 13.31 -49.37 -49.62
C ILE A 20 13.74 -50.22 -48.39
N GLU A 21 14.96 -50.75 -48.42
CA GLU A 21 15.57 -51.51 -47.31
C GLU A 21 16.53 -50.65 -46.47
N PHE A 22 16.56 -49.33 -46.69
CA PHE A 22 17.43 -48.39 -45.97
C PHE A 22 18.94 -48.65 -46.23
N LEU A 23 19.29 -49.11 -47.43
CA LEU A 23 20.68 -49.25 -47.87
C LEU A 23 21.02 -48.10 -48.83
N PHE A 24 22.21 -47.52 -48.73
CA PHE A 24 22.68 -46.56 -49.75
C PHE A 24 22.68 -47.23 -51.12
N ALA A 25 22.06 -46.57 -52.11
CA ALA A 25 22.00 -47.10 -53.47
C ALA A 25 23.44 -47.24 -54.03
N PRO A 26 23.91 -48.46 -54.35
CA PRO A 26 25.32 -48.69 -54.68
C PRO A 26 25.79 -48.04 -55.98
N ASN A 27 24.88 -47.83 -56.94
CA ASN A 27 25.07 -47.16 -58.23
C ASN A 27 23.70 -46.65 -58.74
N GLY A 28 23.68 -45.65 -59.64
CA GLY A 28 22.46 -44.98 -60.14
C GLY A 28 21.34 -45.88 -60.71
N ASP A 29 21.64 -47.13 -61.06
CA ASP A 29 20.67 -48.09 -61.61
C ASP A 29 19.85 -48.85 -60.54
N GLN A 30 20.21 -48.77 -59.24
CA GLN A 30 19.45 -49.38 -58.12
C GLN A 30 18.66 -48.33 -57.31
N GLN A 31 18.54 -47.13 -57.83
CA GLN A 31 17.77 -46.06 -57.23
C GLN A 31 16.27 -46.41 -57.29
N TYR A 32 15.64 -46.52 -56.12
CA TYR A 32 14.19 -46.64 -56.07
C TYR A 32 13.59 -45.28 -56.39
N LEU A 33 12.83 -45.25 -57.47
CA LEU A 33 12.13 -44.06 -57.94
C LEU A 33 10.64 -44.27 -57.75
N TRP A 34 10.02 -43.34 -57.03
CA TRP A 34 8.58 -43.32 -56.83
C TRP A 34 7.91 -42.49 -57.93
N PRO A 35 6.78 -42.96 -58.47
CA PRO A 35 6.06 -42.27 -59.55
C PRO A 35 5.26 -41.04 -59.06
N SER A 36 5.06 -40.89 -57.75
CA SER A 36 4.38 -39.76 -57.13
C SER A 36 5.00 -39.37 -55.78
N PHE A 37 4.79 -38.12 -55.37
CA PHE A 37 5.23 -37.63 -54.07
C PHE A 37 4.56 -38.42 -52.93
N ASP A 38 3.25 -38.68 -53.02
CA ASP A 38 2.51 -39.36 -51.94
C ASP A 38 3.00 -40.81 -51.73
N GLU A 39 3.40 -41.50 -52.81
CA GLU A 39 4.04 -42.83 -52.69
C GLU A 39 5.43 -42.76 -52.06
N ALA A 40 6.22 -41.74 -52.42
CA ALA A 40 7.52 -41.49 -51.79
C ALA A 40 7.37 -41.16 -50.31
N GLU A 41 6.36 -40.38 -49.94
CA GLU A 41 6.05 -40.00 -48.56
C GLU A 41 5.56 -41.18 -47.73
N ALA A 42 4.69 -42.02 -48.28
CA ALA A 42 4.28 -43.26 -47.64
C ALA A 42 5.49 -44.17 -47.37
N ALA A 43 6.41 -44.30 -48.34
CA ALA A 43 7.63 -45.07 -48.17
C ALA A 43 8.57 -44.45 -47.13
N ARG A 44 8.78 -43.12 -47.15
CA ARG A 44 9.56 -42.39 -46.13
C ARG A 44 9.02 -42.63 -44.73
N LYS A 45 7.71 -42.52 -44.52
CA LYS A 45 7.05 -42.81 -43.23
C LYS A 45 7.30 -44.25 -42.78
N GLN A 46 7.22 -45.23 -43.67
CA GLN A 46 7.52 -46.63 -43.34
C GLN A 46 9.00 -46.85 -42.95
N LEU A 47 9.92 -46.11 -43.58
CA LEU A 47 11.34 -46.16 -43.20
C LEU A 47 11.58 -45.52 -41.83
N LEU A 48 10.95 -44.39 -41.52
CA LEU A 48 11.04 -43.74 -40.21
C LEU A 48 10.47 -44.61 -39.08
N LEU A 49 9.44 -45.43 -39.34
CA LEU A 49 8.96 -46.40 -38.35
C LEU A 49 10.01 -47.47 -37.98
N ARG A 50 10.93 -47.77 -38.90
CA ARG A 50 12.00 -48.76 -38.69
C ARG A 50 13.27 -48.13 -38.14
N ALA A 51 13.53 -46.88 -38.49
CA ALA A 51 14.68 -46.10 -38.05
C ALA A 51 14.20 -44.69 -37.66
N PRO A 52 13.69 -44.51 -36.42
CA PRO A 52 13.13 -43.23 -35.98
C PRO A 52 14.13 -42.08 -35.97
N ASP A 53 15.41 -42.39 -35.74
CA ASP A 53 16.49 -41.41 -35.66
C ASP A 53 17.08 -41.04 -37.03
N ALA A 54 16.56 -41.63 -38.12
CA ALA A 54 17.05 -41.38 -39.46
C ALA A 54 16.58 -40.03 -39.99
N GLN A 55 17.51 -39.23 -40.51
CA GLN A 55 17.18 -38.00 -41.24
C GLN A 55 16.88 -38.34 -42.70
N LEU A 56 15.60 -38.35 -43.08
CA LEU A 56 15.15 -38.68 -44.43
C LEU A 56 14.39 -37.52 -45.07
N ARG A 57 14.73 -37.21 -46.33
CA ARG A 57 14.01 -36.22 -47.14
C ARG A 57 13.64 -36.75 -48.52
N ILE A 58 12.61 -36.18 -49.13
CA ILE A 58 12.18 -36.51 -50.50
C ILE A 58 12.73 -35.46 -51.45
N ALA A 59 13.25 -35.90 -52.59
CA ALA A 59 13.73 -35.02 -53.65
C ALA A 59 13.29 -35.53 -55.03
N LEU A 60 13.35 -34.65 -56.03
CA LEU A 60 13.18 -35.04 -57.43
C LEU A 60 14.41 -35.81 -57.94
N ALA A 61 14.17 -36.79 -58.80
CA ALA A 61 15.19 -37.53 -59.51
C ALA A 61 15.33 -36.96 -60.93
N GLY A 62 16.36 -36.14 -61.15
CA GLY A 62 16.73 -35.65 -62.48
C GLY A 62 15.81 -34.59 -63.11
N ALA A 63 14.91 -33.98 -62.33
CA ALA A 63 14.04 -32.88 -62.75
C ALA A 63 14.20 -31.67 -61.80
N ASP A 64 14.00 -30.46 -62.31
CA ASP A 64 14.03 -29.25 -61.49
C ASP A 64 12.69 -29.05 -60.78
N ILE A 65 12.71 -28.40 -59.60
CA ILE A 65 11.51 -28.18 -58.78
C ILE A 65 10.43 -27.33 -59.49
N GLY A 66 10.80 -26.61 -60.56
CA GLY A 66 9.88 -25.85 -61.40
C GLY A 66 9.10 -26.69 -62.42
N ASP A 67 9.47 -27.95 -62.62
CA ASP A 67 8.86 -28.85 -63.61
C ASP A 67 7.69 -29.69 -63.05
N VAL A 68 7.38 -29.52 -61.76
CA VAL A 68 6.25 -30.18 -61.09
C VAL A 68 5.09 -29.21 -60.89
N ASP A 69 3.88 -29.77 -60.70
CA ASP A 69 2.74 -28.96 -60.32
C ASP A 69 3.01 -28.24 -58.98
N TRP A 70 2.33 -27.12 -58.79
CA TRP A 70 2.58 -26.27 -57.65
C TRP A 70 2.34 -26.95 -56.28
N PRO A 71 1.33 -27.85 -56.08
CA PRO A 71 1.17 -28.53 -54.79
C PRO A 71 2.34 -29.47 -54.49
N VAL A 72 2.82 -30.23 -55.48
CA VAL A 72 4.00 -31.09 -55.30
C VAL A 72 5.22 -30.25 -55.00
N ARG A 73 5.37 -29.08 -55.63
CA ARG A 73 6.47 -28.14 -55.32
C ARG A 73 6.43 -27.70 -53.86
N GLU A 74 5.28 -27.29 -53.33
CA GLU A 74 5.18 -26.87 -51.92
C GLU A 74 5.41 -28.05 -50.96
N LYS A 75 4.88 -29.25 -51.27
CA LYS A 75 5.15 -30.48 -50.50
C LYS A 75 6.65 -30.81 -50.44
N LEU A 76 7.37 -30.64 -51.56
CA LEU A 76 8.83 -30.84 -51.61
C LEU A 76 9.58 -29.85 -50.71
N ARG A 77 9.15 -28.58 -50.66
CA ARG A 77 9.77 -27.56 -49.79
C ARG A 77 9.60 -27.84 -48.31
N PHE A 78 8.50 -28.48 -47.90
CA PHE A 78 8.39 -29.02 -46.54
C PHE A 78 9.30 -30.25 -46.34
N ALA A 79 9.33 -31.16 -47.32
CA ALA A 79 10.08 -32.41 -47.20
C ALA A 79 11.61 -32.20 -47.18
N ASP A 80 12.13 -31.18 -47.87
CA ASP A 80 13.55 -30.86 -47.92
C ASP A 80 14.02 -29.89 -46.83
N GLY A 81 13.08 -29.35 -46.03
CA GLY A 81 13.33 -28.43 -44.92
C GLY A 81 13.40 -26.96 -45.32
N THR A 82 13.15 -26.60 -46.58
CA THR A 82 13.05 -25.19 -47.02
C THR A 82 11.97 -24.44 -46.24
N TYR A 83 10.85 -25.11 -45.95
CA TYR A 83 9.77 -24.57 -45.13
C TYR A 83 9.82 -25.13 -43.71
N ALA A 84 9.95 -24.24 -42.75
CA ALA A 84 9.72 -24.57 -41.35
C ALA A 84 8.21 -24.61 -41.06
N PRO A 85 7.69 -25.71 -40.48
CA PRO A 85 6.28 -25.81 -40.15
C PRO A 85 5.89 -24.83 -39.03
N THR A 86 4.62 -24.42 -39.01
CA THR A 86 4.04 -23.65 -37.91
C THR A 86 3.73 -24.56 -36.71
N PRO A 87 3.55 -24.02 -35.48
CA PRO A 87 3.23 -24.85 -34.31
C PRO A 87 1.91 -25.63 -34.43
N TRP A 88 0.99 -25.14 -35.25
CA TRP A 88 -0.31 -25.79 -35.52
C TRP A 88 -0.28 -26.68 -36.75
N HIS A 89 0.90 -26.97 -37.33
CA HIS A 89 0.99 -27.71 -38.58
C HIS A 89 0.35 -29.10 -38.49
N GLU A 90 0.45 -29.80 -37.36
CA GLU A 90 -0.13 -31.14 -37.19
C GLU A 90 -1.59 -31.13 -36.69
N GLU A 91 -2.19 -29.95 -36.51
CA GLU A 91 -3.54 -29.85 -35.97
C GLU A 91 -4.60 -30.32 -36.99
N PRO A 92 -5.62 -31.10 -36.58
CA PRO A 92 -6.62 -31.64 -37.50
C PRO A 92 -7.33 -30.56 -38.33
N TRP A 93 -7.72 -29.45 -37.70
CA TRP A 93 -8.42 -28.33 -38.35
C TRP A 93 -7.55 -27.62 -39.40
N TYR A 94 -6.22 -27.70 -39.26
CA TYR A 94 -5.29 -27.15 -40.24
C TYR A 94 -5.02 -28.15 -41.35
N GLN A 95 -4.80 -29.42 -41.00
CA GLN A 95 -4.55 -30.52 -41.95
C GLN A 95 -5.68 -30.70 -42.96
N GLU A 96 -6.94 -30.44 -42.58
CA GLU A 96 -8.08 -30.42 -43.50
C GLU A 96 -7.94 -29.44 -44.68
N LYS A 97 -7.17 -28.36 -44.50
CA LYS A 97 -6.97 -27.30 -45.51
C LYS A 97 -5.50 -27.09 -45.88
N HIS A 98 -4.61 -27.94 -45.39
CA HIS A 98 -3.16 -27.78 -45.56
C HIS A 98 -2.79 -27.66 -47.05
N ASP A 99 -3.31 -28.56 -47.87
CA ASP A 99 -3.02 -28.65 -49.30
C ASP A 99 -3.60 -27.48 -50.12
N GLU A 100 -4.41 -26.61 -49.52
CA GLU A 100 -4.90 -25.38 -50.14
C GLU A 100 -3.97 -24.19 -49.93
N HIS A 101 -3.24 -24.16 -48.80
CA HIS A 101 -2.52 -22.97 -48.34
C HIS A 101 -1.01 -23.17 -48.16
N PHE A 102 -0.54 -24.35 -47.77
CA PHE A 102 0.87 -24.63 -47.47
C PHE A 102 1.52 -23.57 -46.56
N CYS A 103 0.85 -23.22 -45.45
CA CYS A 103 1.32 -22.21 -44.52
C CYS A 103 2.55 -22.69 -43.74
N HIS A 104 3.56 -21.84 -43.68
CA HIS A 104 4.86 -22.07 -43.05
C HIS A 104 5.41 -20.77 -42.46
N VAL A 105 6.47 -20.88 -41.67
CA VAL A 105 7.23 -19.70 -41.20
C VAL A 105 7.84 -18.99 -42.41
N SER A 106 7.65 -17.68 -42.51
CA SER A 106 8.18 -16.90 -43.63
C SER A 106 9.71 -16.96 -43.66
N THR A 107 10.26 -17.34 -44.81
CA THR A 107 11.71 -17.35 -45.06
C THR A 107 12.29 -15.95 -45.30
N GLU A 108 11.43 -14.98 -45.64
CA GLU A 108 11.83 -13.60 -45.97
C GLU A 108 11.62 -12.61 -44.83
N GLN A 109 10.61 -12.83 -43.97
CA GLN A 109 10.23 -11.89 -42.91
C GLN A 109 10.12 -12.60 -41.56
N ALA A 110 11.07 -12.33 -40.66
CA ALA A 110 11.07 -12.83 -39.29
C ALA A 110 9.73 -12.53 -38.57
N GLY A 111 9.27 -13.48 -37.75
CA GLY A 111 8.03 -13.37 -36.97
C GLY A 111 6.73 -13.45 -37.77
N LYS A 112 6.80 -13.68 -39.09
CA LYS A 112 5.63 -13.78 -39.97
C LYS A 112 5.47 -15.18 -40.54
N ILE A 113 4.27 -15.42 -41.08
CA ILE A 113 3.95 -16.64 -41.81
C ILE A 113 3.77 -16.32 -43.28
N ALA A 114 4.15 -17.27 -44.14
CA ALA A 114 3.95 -17.23 -45.57
C ALA A 114 3.03 -18.37 -46.00
N PHE A 115 2.18 -18.13 -47.00
CA PHE A 115 1.26 -19.13 -47.54
C PHE A 115 0.86 -18.80 -48.98
N THR A 116 0.35 -19.81 -49.68
CA THR A 116 -0.22 -19.70 -51.03
C THR A 116 -1.72 -19.45 -50.91
N GLU A 117 -2.20 -18.29 -51.37
CA GLU A 117 -3.62 -17.91 -51.17
C GLU A 117 -4.60 -18.72 -52.01
N ASN A 118 -4.17 -19.18 -53.20
CA ASN A 118 -4.98 -19.99 -54.11
C ASN A 118 -4.10 -20.60 -55.21
N ALA A 119 -4.66 -21.56 -55.95
CA ALA A 119 -3.97 -22.26 -57.03
C ALA A 119 -3.35 -21.33 -58.08
N ALA A 120 -4.04 -20.26 -58.48
CA ALA A 120 -3.50 -19.33 -59.49
C ALA A 120 -2.23 -18.60 -59.01
N LYS A 121 -2.10 -18.35 -57.70
CA LYS A 121 -0.87 -17.83 -57.09
C LYS A 121 0.19 -18.92 -56.96
N GLY A 122 -0.21 -20.15 -56.66
CA GLY A 122 0.66 -21.32 -56.65
C GLY A 122 1.32 -21.56 -58.01
N GLU A 123 0.58 -21.49 -59.11
CA GLU A 123 1.13 -21.72 -60.46
C GLU A 123 2.25 -20.73 -60.84
N VAL A 124 2.19 -19.51 -60.32
CA VAL A 124 3.22 -18.48 -60.55
C VAL A 124 4.20 -18.34 -59.38
N ASP A 125 4.24 -19.34 -58.49
CA ASP A 125 5.11 -19.42 -57.31
C ASP A 125 5.08 -18.15 -56.44
N ARG A 126 3.88 -17.63 -56.20
CA ARG A 126 3.67 -16.40 -55.44
C ARG A 126 3.02 -16.67 -54.10
N GLN A 127 3.68 -16.21 -53.05
CA GLN A 127 3.21 -16.30 -51.68
C GLN A 127 2.75 -14.95 -51.14
N LEU A 128 1.90 -15.00 -50.13
CA LEU A 128 1.55 -13.85 -49.31
C LEU A 128 2.14 -14.02 -47.92
N VAL A 129 2.63 -12.91 -47.38
CA VAL A 129 3.20 -12.83 -46.03
C VAL A 129 2.30 -11.98 -45.15
N MET A 130 1.94 -12.48 -43.96
CA MET A 130 1.19 -11.71 -42.96
C MET A 130 1.52 -12.14 -41.53
N SER A 131 0.98 -11.42 -40.55
CA SER A 131 1.11 -11.83 -39.14
C SER A 131 0.32 -13.12 -38.87
N PRO A 132 0.81 -13.99 -37.96
CA PRO A 132 0.16 -15.26 -37.62
C PRO A 132 -1.29 -15.07 -37.17
N GLY A 133 -1.56 -14.09 -36.29
CA GLY A 133 -2.91 -13.83 -35.79
C GLY A 133 -3.88 -13.44 -36.91
N ARG A 134 -3.44 -12.60 -37.87
CA ARG A 134 -4.28 -12.20 -39.01
C ARG A 134 -4.59 -13.40 -39.91
N TYR A 135 -3.65 -14.30 -40.10
CA TYR A 135 -3.85 -15.53 -40.86
C TYR A 135 -4.86 -16.45 -40.20
N LEU A 136 -4.66 -16.77 -38.92
CA LEU A 136 -5.54 -17.64 -38.16
C LEU A 136 -6.97 -17.06 -38.09
N GLN A 137 -7.10 -15.76 -37.85
CA GLN A 137 -8.39 -15.10 -37.84
C GLN A 137 -9.09 -15.14 -39.20
N ARG A 138 -8.34 -14.94 -40.30
CA ARG A 138 -8.91 -14.93 -41.65
C ARG A 138 -9.40 -16.29 -42.12
N PHE A 139 -8.68 -17.38 -41.80
CA PHE A 139 -8.93 -18.70 -42.38
C PHE A 139 -9.52 -19.73 -41.40
N PHE A 140 -9.36 -19.50 -40.09
CA PHE A 140 -9.66 -20.47 -39.04
C PHE A 140 -10.49 -19.90 -37.87
N SER A 141 -11.07 -18.70 -37.99
CA SER A 141 -11.98 -18.13 -36.98
C SER A 141 -13.27 -18.94 -36.75
N ALA A 142 -13.60 -19.88 -37.63
CA ALA A 142 -14.68 -20.84 -37.40
C ALA A 142 -14.30 -21.95 -36.40
N HIS A 143 -13.00 -22.19 -36.18
CA HIS A 143 -12.47 -23.24 -35.31
C HIS A 143 -11.74 -22.69 -34.09
N LEU A 144 -11.23 -21.46 -34.16
CA LEU A 144 -10.43 -20.81 -33.13
C LEU A 144 -11.10 -19.51 -32.69
N ASP A 145 -11.24 -19.34 -31.38
CA ASP A 145 -11.55 -18.06 -30.78
C ASP A 145 -10.29 -17.18 -30.65
N ASN A 146 -10.45 -15.94 -30.19
CA ASN A 146 -9.34 -15.00 -30.09
C ASN A 146 -8.26 -15.48 -29.11
N ASP A 147 -8.66 -16.11 -28.00
CA ASP A 147 -7.74 -16.61 -26.97
C ASP A 147 -6.89 -17.77 -27.51
N ALA A 148 -7.49 -18.69 -28.25
CA ALA A 148 -6.77 -19.77 -28.93
C ALA A 148 -5.80 -19.23 -29.99
N ILE A 149 -6.21 -18.21 -30.76
CA ILE A 149 -5.34 -17.55 -31.76
C ILE A 149 -4.13 -16.91 -31.08
N GLU A 150 -4.33 -16.22 -29.96
CA GLU A 150 -3.25 -15.61 -29.19
C GLU A 150 -2.26 -16.68 -28.67
N GLY A 151 -2.79 -17.78 -28.13
CA GLY A 151 -1.98 -18.92 -27.68
C GLY A 151 -1.12 -19.53 -28.81
N TRP A 152 -1.65 -19.65 -30.03
CA TRP A 152 -0.89 -20.13 -31.17
C TRP A 152 0.19 -19.14 -31.65
N CYS A 153 -0.10 -17.84 -31.60
CA CYS A 153 0.89 -16.80 -31.90
C CYS A 153 2.04 -16.82 -30.88
N ALA A 154 1.73 -17.01 -29.60
CA ALA A 154 2.72 -17.17 -28.55
C ALA A 154 3.61 -18.41 -28.81
N ARG A 155 3.01 -19.57 -29.12
CA ARG A 155 3.76 -20.79 -29.48
C ARG A 155 4.70 -20.58 -30.66
N LEU A 156 4.27 -19.88 -31.70
CA LEU A 156 5.13 -19.58 -32.84
C LEU A 156 6.30 -18.68 -32.43
N SER A 157 6.02 -17.64 -31.64
CA SER A 157 7.07 -16.73 -31.16
C SER A 157 8.13 -17.48 -30.34
N VAL A 158 7.70 -18.42 -29.49
CA VAL A 158 8.58 -19.30 -28.72
C VAL A 158 9.37 -20.25 -29.63
N GLN A 159 8.74 -20.85 -30.65
CA GLN A 159 9.43 -21.70 -31.64
C GLN A 159 10.51 -20.93 -32.40
N LEU A 160 10.31 -19.63 -32.61
CA LEU A 160 11.26 -18.74 -33.29
C LEU A 160 12.29 -18.11 -32.34
N GLU A 161 12.27 -18.46 -31.05
CA GLU A 161 13.11 -17.88 -29.99
C GLU A 161 13.02 -16.33 -29.93
N GLU A 162 11.89 -15.76 -30.33
CA GLU A 162 11.64 -14.31 -30.22
C GLU A 162 11.42 -13.94 -28.75
N ASP A 163 12.31 -13.11 -28.21
CA ASP A 163 12.32 -12.66 -26.82
C ASP A 163 12.38 -13.81 -25.81
N ALA A 164 13.53 -14.50 -25.78
CA ALA A 164 13.79 -15.57 -24.82
C ALA A 164 13.55 -15.12 -23.36
N LEU A 165 13.09 -16.07 -22.54
CA LEU A 165 12.87 -15.88 -21.11
C LEU A 165 14.16 -15.46 -20.40
N LYS A 166 14.13 -14.30 -19.75
CA LYS A 166 15.21 -13.82 -18.89
C LYS A 166 14.74 -13.85 -17.45
N ILE A 167 15.62 -14.25 -16.53
CA ILE A 167 15.38 -14.24 -15.09
C ILE A 167 16.57 -13.56 -14.42
N THR A 168 16.30 -12.57 -13.58
CA THR A 168 17.34 -11.80 -12.89
C THR A 168 17.03 -11.60 -11.40
N GLN A 169 18.07 -11.58 -10.58
CA GLN A 169 18.03 -11.17 -9.16
C GLN A 169 18.87 -9.90 -8.94
N ASP A 170 19.29 -9.23 -10.02
CA ASP A 170 20.04 -7.98 -9.94
C ASP A 170 19.09 -6.81 -9.71
N ALA A 171 19.35 -6.00 -8.69
CA ALA A 171 18.44 -4.94 -8.28
C ALA A 171 18.32 -3.80 -9.32
N ASP A 172 19.41 -3.49 -10.03
CA ASP A 172 19.42 -2.44 -11.04
C ASP A 172 18.65 -2.90 -12.28
N GLU A 173 18.88 -4.15 -12.72
CA GLU A 173 18.12 -4.72 -13.84
C GLU A 173 16.62 -4.87 -13.53
N ILE A 174 16.26 -5.25 -12.30
CA ILE A 174 14.85 -5.32 -11.87
C ILE A 174 14.19 -3.94 -11.99
N GLU A 175 14.85 -2.90 -11.49
CA GLU A 175 14.37 -1.53 -11.59
C GLU A 175 14.20 -1.08 -13.04
N GLU A 176 15.24 -1.27 -13.88
CA GLU A 176 15.20 -0.93 -15.31
C GLU A 176 13.99 -1.56 -16.02
N VAL A 177 13.73 -2.85 -15.77
CA VAL A 177 12.62 -3.60 -16.37
C VAL A 177 11.26 -3.14 -15.85
N TYR A 178 11.15 -2.72 -14.59
CA TYR A 178 9.91 -2.15 -14.07
C TYR A 178 9.60 -0.79 -14.70
N VAL A 179 10.60 0.07 -14.81
CA VAL A 179 10.48 1.43 -15.37
C VAL A 179 10.26 1.42 -16.89
N GLY A 180 11.01 0.58 -17.62
CA GLY A 180 10.92 0.46 -19.08
C GLY A 180 9.87 -0.55 -19.57
N GLY A 181 9.14 -1.19 -18.66
CA GLY A 181 8.23 -2.28 -18.97
C GLY A 181 6.75 -1.90 -19.06
N PRO A 182 5.85 -2.90 -19.00
CA PRO A 182 4.42 -2.67 -19.00
C PRO A 182 3.99 -1.88 -17.76
N GLY A 183 3.01 -0.99 -17.96
CA GLY A 183 2.54 -0.07 -16.93
C GLY A 183 1.99 -0.78 -15.68
N SER A 184 2.34 -0.25 -14.52
CA SER A 184 1.82 -0.65 -13.20
C SER A 184 2.00 0.51 -12.21
N CYS A 185 1.42 0.44 -11.01
CA CYS A 185 1.73 1.42 -9.96
C CYS A 185 3.22 1.48 -9.62
N MET A 186 3.94 0.38 -9.84
CA MET A 186 5.38 0.27 -9.60
C MET A 186 6.24 0.58 -10.84
N SER A 187 5.71 1.09 -11.96
CA SER A 187 6.52 1.39 -13.16
C SER A 187 7.05 2.82 -13.22
N HIS A 188 6.88 3.60 -12.16
CA HIS A 188 7.36 4.97 -12.06
C HIS A 188 8.85 5.03 -11.70
N GLY A 189 9.50 6.18 -11.88
CA GLY A 189 10.91 6.31 -11.51
C GLY A 189 11.09 6.30 -9.99
N ALA A 190 12.31 6.04 -9.51
CA ALA A 190 12.60 6.04 -8.07
C ALA A 190 12.18 7.34 -7.36
N SER A 191 12.24 8.49 -8.04
CA SER A 191 11.84 9.79 -7.50
C SER A 191 10.33 10.00 -7.31
N ASP A 192 9.51 9.10 -7.84
CA ASP A 192 8.05 9.14 -7.71
C ASP A 192 7.56 8.41 -6.44
N PHE A 193 8.47 7.79 -5.69
CA PHE A 193 8.19 7.09 -4.44
C PHE A 193 8.73 7.88 -3.24
N GLU A 194 8.15 7.63 -2.07
CA GLU A 194 8.58 8.26 -0.82
C GLU A 194 9.87 7.65 -0.27
N SER A 195 10.18 6.42 -0.69
CA SER A 195 11.40 5.71 -0.30
C SER A 195 12.67 6.28 -0.97
N TYR A 196 13.81 6.16 -0.30
CA TYR A 196 15.11 6.63 -0.81
C TYR A 196 15.58 5.94 -2.12
N CYS A 197 14.96 4.82 -2.50
CA CYS A 197 15.24 4.07 -3.73
C CYS A 197 13.95 3.47 -4.29
N HIS A 198 14.00 2.92 -5.52
CA HIS A 198 12.82 2.29 -6.12
C HIS A 198 12.38 1.04 -5.32
N PRO A 199 11.10 0.91 -4.94
CA PRO A 199 10.64 -0.17 -4.08
C PRO A 199 10.88 -1.60 -4.57
N VAL A 200 10.85 -1.80 -5.89
CA VAL A 200 10.96 -3.13 -6.52
C VAL A 200 12.34 -3.75 -6.37
N ARG A 201 13.34 -2.95 -5.99
CA ARG A 201 14.70 -3.41 -5.71
C ARG A 201 14.73 -4.45 -4.58
N VAL A 202 13.70 -4.52 -3.73
CA VAL A 202 13.61 -5.56 -2.69
C VAL A 202 13.49 -6.97 -3.26
N TYR A 203 12.94 -7.12 -4.48
CA TYR A 203 12.82 -8.42 -5.15
C TYR A 203 14.16 -9.04 -5.53
N ALA A 204 15.26 -8.29 -5.43
CA ALA A 204 16.62 -8.83 -5.51
C ALA A 204 17.03 -9.64 -4.25
N GLY A 205 16.06 -10.26 -3.58
CA GLY A 205 16.23 -11.08 -2.38
C GLY A 205 16.75 -12.49 -2.70
N PRO A 206 16.95 -13.33 -1.67
CA PRO A 206 17.46 -14.68 -1.85
C PRO A 206 16.47 -15.60 -2.58
N ASP A 207 15.16 -15.43 -2.36
CA ASP A 207 14.14 -16.36 -2.85
C ASP A 207 13.42 -15.85 -4.10
N THR A 208 13.36 -14.54 -4.29
CA THR A 208 12.64 -13.91 -5.40
C THR A 208 13.56 -13.50 -6.55
N ALA A 209 13.00 -13.44 -7.75
CA ALA A 209 13.64 -12.93 -8.96
C ALA A 209 12.58 -12.27 -9.86
N LEU A 210 13.01 -11.54 -10.89
CA LEU A 210 12.14 -11.03 -11.94
C LEU A 210 12.33 -11.84 -13.22
N ALA A 211 11.24 -12.44 -13.72
CA ALA A 211 11.19 -13.02 -15.04
C ALA A 211 10.61 -12.01 -16.04
N TYR A 212 11.23 -11.87 -17.22
CA TYR A 212 10.78 -10.92 -18.23
C TYR A 212 11.18 -11.34 -19.65
N ILE A 213 10.58 -10.67 -20.64
CA ILE A 213 10.88 -10.80 -22.07
C ILE A 213 11.00 -9.41 -22.71
N GLY A 214 11.80 -9.30 -23.78
CA GLY A 214 12.11 -8.03 -24.45
C GLY A 214 13.42 -7.39 -23.98
N ALA A 215 13.62 -6.11 -24.34
CA ALA A 215 14.75 -5.33 -23.85
C ALA A 215 14.48 -4.84 -22.41
N ARG A 216 15.51 -4.37 -21.70
CA ARG A 216 15.34 -3.89 -20.31
C ARG A 216 14.56 -2.58 -20.26
N ASP A 217 14.82 -1.70 -21.23
CA ASP A 217 14.20 -0.39 -21.41
C ASP A 217 12.89 -0.42 -22.21
N ASP A 218 12.52 -1.59 -22.74
CA ASP A 218 11.26 -1.85 -23.47
C ASP A 218 10.82 -3.31 -23.20
N ALA A 219 10.60 -3.62 -21.92
CA ALA A 219 10.20 -4.97 -21.53
C ALA A 219 8.76 -5.21 -21.98
N ARG A 220 8.53 -6.29 -22.74
CA ARG A 220 7.21 -6.62 -23.30
C ARG A 220 6.30 -7.30 -22.30
N ALA A 221 6.88 -8.08 -21.40
CA ALA A 221 6.18 -8.67 -20.26
C ALA A 221 7.13 -8.94 -19.10
N ARG A 222 6.60 -8.96 -17.88
CA ARG A 222 7.34 -9.26 -16.66
C ARG A 222 6.47 -9.91 -15.58
N SER A 223 7.10 -10.66 -14.68
CA SER A 223 6.48 -11.31 -13.52
C SER A 223 7.51 -11.60 -12.43
N VAL A 224 7.15 -11.41 -11.17
CA VAL A 224 8.00 -11.83 -10.04
C VAL A 224 7.88 -13.35 -9.88
N VAL A 225 9.01 -14.01 -9.69
CA VAL A 225 9.10 -15.47 -9.60
C VAL A 225 9.89 -15.91 -8.38
N TRP A 226 9.62 -17.13 -7.92
CA TRP A 226 10.44 -17.85 -6.93
C TRP A 226 11.18 -18.98 -7.67
N PRO A 227 12.46 -18.82 -8.04
CA PRO A 227 13.16 -19.77 -8.90
C PRO A 227 13.30 -21.18 -8.31
N GLU A 228 13.56 -21.28 -7.01
CA GLU A 228 13.73 -22.57 -6.31
C GLU A 228 12.45 -23.39 -6.29
N LEU A 229 11.32 -22.77 -5.96
CA LEU A 229 10.01 -23.43 -5.94
C LEU A 229 9.31 -23.45 -7.31
N LYS A 230 9.89 -22.82 -8.32
CA LYS A 230 9.31 -22.69 -9.67
C LYS A 230 7.91 -22.06 -9.63
N ILE A 231 7.76 -20.97 -8.89
CA ILE A 231 6.49 -20.22 -8.79
C ILE A 231 6.60 -18.93 -9.59
N TYR A 232 5.53 -18.55 -10.30
CA TYR A 232 5.37 -17.20 -10.86
C TYR A 232 4.07 -16.55 -10.37
N THR A 233 4.04 -15.22 -10.32
CA THR A 233 2.90 -14.44 -9.81
C THR A 233 2.06 -13.84 -10.95
N SER A 234 1.51 -12.65 -10.75
CA SER A 234 0.86 -11.89 -11.82
C SER A 234 1.86 -11.57 -12.94
N ILE A 235 1.37 -11.68 -14.18
CA ILE A 235 2.13 -11.32 -15.37
C ILE A 235 1.55 -10.01 -15.91
N TYR A 236 2.43 -9.06 -16.18
CA TYR A 236 2.10 -7.78 -16.82
C TYR A 236 2.63 -7.77 -18.25
N GLY A 237 1.89 -7.20 -19.20
CA GLY A 237 2.28 -7.09 -20.61
C GLY A 237 1.80 -8.26 -21.48
N ASP A 238 2.68 -8.83 -22.30
CA ASP A 238 2.42 -10.04 -23.12
C ASP A 238 2.29 -11.30 -22.25
N VAL A 239 1.11 -11.45 -21.64
CA VAL A 239 0.77 -12.53 -20.70
C VAL A 239 0.91 -13.90 -21.35
N SER A 240 0.37 -14.08 -22.55
CA SER A 240 0.33 -15.37 -23.22
C SER A 240 1.72 -15.92 -23.51
N ARG A 241 2.65 -15.05 -23.97
CA ARG A 241 4.02 -15.47 -24.28
C ARG A 241 4.83 -15.78 -23.03
N LEU A 242 4.85 -14.86 -22.04
CA LEU A 242 5.65 -15.07 -20.84
C LEU A 242 5.12 -16.26 -20.02
N LYS A 243 3.80 -16.45 -19.95
CA LYS A 243 3.20 -17.63 -19.31
C LYS A 243 3.69 -18.92 -19.95
N LEU A 244 3.61 -19.02 -21.28
CA LEU A 244 4.04 -20.22 -22.00
C LEU A 244 5.54 -20.53 -21.77
N LEU A 245 6.39 -19.49 -21.79
CA LEU A 245 7.81 -19.63 -21.52
C LEU A 245 8.10 -20.11 -20.09
N LEU A 246 7.40 -19.55 -19.10
CA LEU A 246 7.51 -19.94 -17.70
C LEU A 246 7.04 -21.38 -17.47
N GLU A 247 5.87 -21.76 -18.00
CA GLU A 247 5.33 -23.12 -17.89
C GLU A 247 6.24 -24.15 -18.58
N ASN A 248 6.80 -23.82 -19.75
CA ASN A 248 7.80 -24.67 -20.41
C ASN A 248 9.10 -24.81 -19.60
N ALA A 249 9.47 -23.78 -18.82
CA ALA A 249 10.60 -23.80 -17.89
C ALA A 249 10.27 -24.48 -16.53
N GLY A 250 9.07 -25.05 -16.40
CA GLY A 250 8.60 -25.79 -15.23
C GLY A 250 7.97 -24.94 -14.13
N TYR A 251 7.69 -23.66 -14.39
CA TYR A 251 7.05 -22.78 -13.41
C TYR A 251 5.52 -22.95 -13.41
N ALA A 252 4.91 -22.76 -12.23
CA ALA A 252 3.47 -22.74 -12.04
C ALA A 252 3.02 -21.44 -11.36
N LYS A 253 1.78 -21.01 -11.62
CA LYS A 253 1.22 -19.83 -10.95
C LYS A 253 1.01 -20.14 -9.46
N GLY A 254 1.43 -19.23 -8.58
CA GLY A 254 1.28 -19.40 -7.13
C GLY A 254 1.43 -18.10 -6.36
N SER A 255 1.53 -18.24 -5.03
CA SER A 255 1.78 -17.15 -4.08
C SER A 255 3.26 -17.09 -3.70
N LEU A 256 3.74 -15.91 -3.32
CA LEU A 256 5.07 -15.70 -2.74
C LEU A 256 5.09 -15.76 -1.22
N ASN A 257 3.98 -16.13 -0.55
CA ASN A 257 3.96 -16.28 0.90
C ASN A 257 5.05 -17.27 1.35
N GLY A 258 5.89 -16.83 2.29
CA GLY A 258 7.09 -17.52 2.77
C GLY A 258 8.38 -17.14 2.05
N ALA A 259 8.33 -16.40 0.94
CA ALA A 259 9.54 -15.95 0.24
C ALA A 259 10.22 -14.81 1.01
N ARG A 260 11.55 -14.87 1.08
CA ARG A 260 12.39 -13.81 1.63
C ARG A 260 12.78 -12.81 0.54
N ILE A 261 12.52 -11.53 0.81
CA ILE A 261 12.96 -10.38 0.00
C ILE A 261 13.98 -9.54 0.78
N ARG A 262 14.71 -8.64 0.11
CA ARG A 262 15.70 -7.80 0.79
C ARG A 262 15.03 -6.92 1.83
N ARG A 263 15.66 -6.85 2.99
CA ARG A 263 15.32 -5.88 4.04
C ARG A 263 16.04 -4.56 3.77
N LEU A 264 15.29 -3.57 3.28
CA LEU A 264 15.76 -2.20 3.07
C LEU A 264 15.05 -1.28 4.05
N VAL A 265 15.80 -0.61 4.91
CA VAL A 265 15.25 0.28 5.96
C VAL A 265 15.33 1.72 5.48
N ASP A 266 14.24 2.47 5.63
CA ASP A 266 14.18 3.89 5.35
C ASP A 266 13.60 4.64 6.55
N GLY A 267 14.47 5.28 7.34
CA GLY A 267 14.09 5.89 8.60
C GLY A 267 13.45 4.88 9.57
N GLY A 268 12.18 5.15 9.92
CA GLY A 268 11.36 4.30 10.79
C GLY A 268 10.59 3.18 10.07
N SER A 269 10.63 3.16 8.73
CA SER A 269 9.82 2.26 7.89
C SER A 269 10.71 1.35 7.05
N PHE A 270 10.09 0.46 6.28
CA PHE A 270 10.75 -0.37 5.29
C PHE A 270 10.41 0.08 3.88
N VAL A 271 11.36 -0.06 2.96
CA VAL A 271 11.05 0.05 1.53
C VAL A 271 10.29 -1.21 1.13
N VAL A 272 9.05 -1.06 0.68
CA VAL A 272 8.14 -2.17 0.34
C VAL A 272 7.39 -1.83 -0.95
N PRO A 273 7.46 -2.66 -2.00
CA PRO A 273 6.66 -2.50 -3.20
C PRO A 273 5.24 -3.01 -2.97
N TYR A 274 4.33 -2.62 -3.87
CA TYR A 274 3.05 -3.32 -3.97
C TYR A 274 3.27 -4.79 -4.36
N ILE A 275 2.71 -5.73 -3.60
CA ILE A 275 2.84 -7.18 -3.83
C ILE A 275 1.48 -7.78 -4.22
N ASP A 276 1.27 -8.09 -5.51
CA ASP A 276 -0.01 -8.62 -6.02
C ASP A 276 -0.41 -10.02 -5.52
N ALA A 277 0.56 -10.81 -5.09
CA ALA A 277 0.40 -12.24 -4.83
C ALA A 277 1.07 -12.68 -3.53
N GLY A 278 0.95 -11.85 -2.50
CA GLY A 278 1.40 -12.12 -1.15
C GLY A 278 0.60 -11.33 -0.13
N ASP A 279 0.65 -11.77 1.13
CA ASP A 279 0.12 -11.00 2.25
C ASP A 279 1.24 -10.18 2.93
N ASP A 280 0.88 -9.48 3.99
CA ASP A 280 1.76 -8.56 4.73
C ASP A 280 3.04 -9.22 5.28
N LEU A 281 4.09 -8.40 5.41
CA LEU A 281 5.44 -8.88 5.64
C LEU A 281 5.80 -8.94 7.13
N ALA A 282 6.64 -9.92 7.48
CA ALA A 282 7.34 -9.96 8.76
C ALA A 282 8.81 -9.54 8.59
N ASP A 283 9.36 -8.81 9.56
CA ASP A 283 10.81 -8.58 9.69
C ASP A 283 11.44 -9.69 10.54
N ASP A 284 12.34 -10.50 9.96
CA ASP A 284 13.11 -11.51 10.71
C ASP A 284 14.48 -11.02 11.19
N GLY A 285 14.79 -9.74 10.92
CA GLY A 285 16.04 -9.06 11.24
C GLY A 285 17.07 -9.04 10.09
N GLU A 286 16.99 -9.97 9.14
CA GLU A 286 17.88 -10.05 7.97
C GLU A 286 17.12 -9.80 6.65
N TYR A 287 15.90 -10.31 6.55
CA TYR A 287 15.02 -10.26 5.40
C TYR A 287 13.61 -9.81 5.80
N LEU A 288 12.81 -9.43 4.80
CA LEU A 288 11.37 -9.36 4.97
C LEU A 288 10.75 -10.64 4.40
N ILE A 289 9.84 -11.26 5.14
CA ILE A 289 9.18 -12.51 4.77
C ILE A 289 7.75 -12.19 4.37
N ILE A 290 7.40 -12.48 3.11
CA ILE A 290 6.06 -12.22 2.56
C ILE A 290 5.02 -13.13 3.24
N GLY A 291 3.88 -12.57 3.64
CA GLY A 291 2.72 -13.30 4.18
C GLY A 291 2.87 -13.87 5.58
N HIS A 292 3.71 -13.25 6.42
CA HIS A 292 4.01 -13.72 7.77
C HIS A 292 3.95 -12.63 8.85
N GLY A 293 3.59 -11.39 8.53
CA GLY A 293 3.59 -10.29 9.51
C GLY A 293 2.57 -9.20 9.21
N GLU A 294 2.82 -8.02 9.78
CA GLU A 294 1.88 -6.88 9.83
C GLU A 294 2.40 -5.67 9.04
N ILE A 295 3.58 -5.76 8.42
CA ILE A 295 4.13 -4.68 7.59
C ILE A 295 3.32 -4.66 6.29
N PRO A 296 2.58 -3.57 5.99
CA PRO A 296 1.64 -3.56 4.89
C PRO A 296 2.35 -3.67 3.54
N SER A 297 1.82 -4.54 2.67
CA SER A 297 2.35 -4.82 1.32
C SER A 297 1.48 -4.25 0.18
N GLU A 298 0.38 -3.57 0.53
CA GLU A 298 -0.59 -3.00 -0.41
C GLU A 298 -0.39 -1.49 -0.69
N ASN A 299 0.59 -0.87 -0.04
CA ASN A 299 0.91 0.53 -0.26
C ASN A 299 1.62 0.74 -1.60
N THR A 300 1.23 1.80 -2.33
CA THR A 300 1.85 2.15 -3.61
C THR A 300 2.88 3.28 -3.52
N ASN A 301 3.08 3.88 -2.34
CA ASN A 301 4.05 4.96 -2.10
C ASN A 301 5.49 4.45 -1.94
N GLY A 302 5.68 3.13 -1.80
CA GLY A 302 7.00 2.51 -1.65
C GLY A 302 7.46 2.27 -0.21
N LEU A 303 6.60 2.54 0.78
CA LEU A 303 6.91 2.36 2.19
C LEU A 303 5.89 1.41 2.87
N GLY A 304 6.42 0.49 3.67
CA GLY A 304 5.68 -0.29 4.65
C GLY A 304 6.09 0.16 6.04
N ASP A 305 5.15 0.75 6.79
CA ASP A 305 5.44 1.23 8.14
C ASP A 305 5.70 0.07 9.10
N ARG A 306 6.59 0.30 10.07
CA ARG A 306 6.74 -0.60 11.20
C ARG A 306 5.52 -0.44 12.10
N CYS A 307 4.85 -1.55 12.42
CA CYS A 307 3.94 -1.59 13.55
C CYS A 307 4.66 -1.04 14.79
N TRP A 308 4.11 0.03 15.36
CA TRP A 308 4.60 0.62 16.59
C TRP A 308 4.05 -0.20 17.75
N TYR A 309 4.93 -0.70 18.61
CA TYR A 309 4.53 -1.38 19.83
C TYR A 309 4.57 -0.38 20.98
N CYS A 310 3.54 -0.41 21.82
CA CYS A 310 3.55 0.41 23.02
C CYS A 310 4.63 -0.11 23.97
N PRO A 311 5.63 0.72 24.37
CA PRO A 311 6.74 0.28 25.22
C PRO A 311 6.29 -0.22 26.59
N ARG A 312 5.09 0.18 27.05
CA ARG A 312 4.53 -0.26 28.33
C ARG A 312 3.81 -1.61 28.26
N CYS A 313 2.93 -1.82 27.28
CA CYS A 313 2.13 -3.05 27.21
C CYS A 313 2.61 -4.05 26.16
N ASP A 314 3.56 -3.68 25.31
CA ASP A 314 4.10 -4.52 24.22
C ASP A 314 3.02 -5.03 23.25
N HIS A 315 1.93 -4.28 23.09
CA HIS A 315 0.88 -4.57 22.11
C HIS A 315 1.06 -3.68 20.88
N ASP A 316 0.79 -4.26 19.71
CA ASP A 316 0.69 -3.53 18.46
C ASP A 316 -0.52 -2.59 18.47
N THR A 317 -0.26 -1.29 18.36
CA THR A 317 -1.27 -0.24 18.42
C THR A 317 -0.71 1.08 17.89
N SER A 318 -1.37 2.20 18.13
CA SER A 318 -0.90 3.54 17.74
C SER A 318 -0.44 4.35 18.95
N PRO A 319 0.61 5.18 18.81
CA PRO A 319 1.03 6.11 19.85
C PRO A 319 -0.09 7.12 20.13
N HIS A 320 -0.28 7.48 21.40
CA HIS A 320 -1.27 8.47 21.84
C HIS A 320 -0.63 9.76 22.32
N ASP A 321 0.20 9.70 23.36
CA ASP A 321 0.84 10.87 23.96
C ASP A 321 2.12 10.47 24.73
N ILE A 322 2.92 11.48 25.09
CA ILE A 322 4.22 11.34 25.76
C ILE A 322 4.02 11.27 27.29
N VAL A 323 4.68 10.29 27.91
CA VAL A 323 4.76 10.09 29.35
C VAL A 323 6.18 10.34 29.81
N PHE A 324 6.33 11.16 30.86
CA PHE A 324 7.62 11.53 31.43
C PHE A 324 7.97 10.67 32.65
N TYR A 325 9.27 10.55 32.90
CA TYR A 325 9.85 9.92 34.07
C TYR A 325 10.68 10.93 34.87
N ARG A 326 10.90 10.62 36.14
CA ARG A 326 11.67 11.49 37.05
C ARG A 326 13.12 11.69 36.60
N ASP A 327 13.71 10.70 35.94
CA ASP A 327 15.08 10.79 35.43
C ASP A 327 15.24 11.70 34.21
N GLY A 328 14.14 12.31 33.75
CA GLY A 328 14.09 13.18 32.58
C GLY A 328 13.91 12.44 31.25
N SER A 329 13.79 11.11 31.28
CA SER A 329 13.40 10.33 30.10
C SER A 329 11.90 10.45 29.81
N SER A 330 11.51 10.05 28.61
CA SER A 330 10.12 10.06 28.16
C SER A 330 9.86 8.95 27.17
N GLU A 331 8.63 8.43 27.16
CA GLU A 331 8.15 7.41 26.24
C GLU A 331 6.81 7.84 25.63
N GLU A 332 6.50 7.36 24.42
CA GLU A 332 5.13 7.47 23.88
C GLU A 332 4.34 6.24 24.31
N TRP A 333 3.12 6.42 24.82
CA TRP A 333 2.26 5.32 25.23
C TRP A 333 0.98 5.26 24.40
N CYS A 334 0.35 4.09 24.34
CA CYS A 334 -0.96 3.95 23.69
C CYS A 334 -2.06 4.57 24.56
N TYR A 335 -3.22 4.84 23.98
CA TYR A 335 -4.35 5.48 24.66
C TYR A 335 -4.74 4.81 25.99
N GLN A 336 -4.82 3.48 25.99
CA GLN A 336 -5.17 2.70 27.18
C GLN A 336 -4.10 2.81 28.27
N CYS A 337 -2.82 2.64 27.89
CA CYS A 337 -1.71 2.74 28.84
C CYS A 337 -1.60 4.15 29.43
N PHE A 338 -1.79 5.17 28.61
CA PHE A 338 -1.76 6.57 29.03
C PHE A 338 -2.88 6.87 30.04
N THR A 339 -4.11 6.50 29.72
CA THR A 339 -5.27 6.77 30.60
C THR A 339 -5.19 6.01 31.92
N ASP A 340 -4.72 4.76 31.91
CA ASP A 340 -4.75 3.90 33.10
C ASP A 340 -3.53 4.06 34.02
N TYR A 341 -2.41 4.58 33.51
CA TYR A 341 -1.13 4.53 34.23
C TYR A 341 -0.34 5.83 34.24
N THR A 342 -1.01 6.97 34.04
CA THR A 342 -0.38 8.29 34.18
C THR A 342 -1.02 9.10 35.31
N VAL A 343 -0.25 10.03 35.85
CA VAL A 343 -0.69 11.06 36.79
C VAL A 343 -0.24 12.41 36.23
N PHE A 344 -1.12 13.40 36.27
CA PHE A 344 -0.83 14.75 35.79
C PHE A 344 -0.16 15.58 36.89
N CYS A 345 1.03 16.11 36.64
CA CYS A 345 1.75 16.98 37.57
C CYS A 345 1.34 18.44 37.36
N ALA A 346 0.70 19.05 38.36
CA ALA A 346 0.23 20.43 38.31
C ALA A 346 1.36 21.47 38.26
N HIS A 347 2.57 21.12 38.76
CA HIS A 347 3.68 22.06 38.79
C HIS A 347 4.22 22.40 37.39
N ASN A 348 4.32 21.40 36.51
CA ASN A 348 4.95 21.55 35.20
C ASN A 348 4.04 21.17 34.02
N GLU A 349 2.76 20.88 34.30
CA GLU A 349 1.71 20.58 33.33
C GLU A 349 2.01 19.38 32.43
N ARG A 350 2.60 18.31 33.00
CA ARG A 350 2.97 17.09 32.26
C ARG A 350 2.40 15.83 32.88
N ASN A 351 2.20 14.82 32.04
CA ASN A 351 1.80 13.47 32.46
C ASN A 351 3.04 12.62 32.76
N TYR A 352 3.08 12.04 33.95
CA TYR A 352 4.15 11.18 34.41
C TYR A 352 3.64 9.77 34.63
N SER A 353 4.54 8.79 34.61
CA SER A 353 4.14 7.43 34.97
C SER A 353 3.62 7.37 36.41
N ALA A 354 2.50 6.67 36.63
CA ALA A 354 1.94 6.43 37.97
C ALA A 354 2.86 5.59 38.88
N THR A 355 4.02 5.12 38.41
CA THR A 355 5.06 4.52 39.24
C THR A 355 5.93 5.55 39.95
N GLU A 356 5.87 6.82 39.54
CA GLU A 356 6.55 7.92 40.22
C GLU A 356 5.85 8.27 41.55
N THR A 357 6.54 9.01 42.41
CA THR A 357 6.02 9.40 43.73
C THR A 357 5.42 10.80 43.68
N PHE A 358 4.12 10.89 43.97
CA PHE A 358 3.36 12.14 43.99
C PHE A 358 2.86 12.47 45.39
N ILE A 359 2.70 13.77 45.63
CA ILE A 359 2.08 14.35 46.81
C ILE A 359 0.86 15.15 46.33
N THR A 360 -0.30 14.84 46.90
CA THR A 360 -1.51 15.63 46.70
C THR A 360 -1.47 16.86 47.60
N ILE A 361 -1.54 18.04 46.98
CA ILE A 361 -1.49 19.35 47.63
C ILE A 361 -2.88 19.96 47.59
N LEU A 362 -3.41 20.29 48.76
CA LEU A 362 -4.75 20.84 48.92
C LEU A 362 -4.77 22.37 48.77
N ALA A 363 -5.87 22.87 48.21
CA ALA A 363 -6.20 24.28 48.13
C ALA A 363 -7.67 24.48 48.50
N ASP A 364 -8.11 25.74 48.67
CA ASP A 364 -9.51 26.05 48.95
C ASP A 364 -10.43 25.62 47.79
N GLY A 365 -10.96 24.39 47.89
CA GLY A 365 -11.87 23.79 46.90
C GLY A 365 -11.21 23.08 45.73
N ASP A 366 -9.89 22.83 45.77
CA ASP A 366 -9.16 22.15 44.68
C ASP A 366 -8.04 21.25 45.25
N GLU A 367 -7.55 20.32 44.45
CA GLU A 367 -6.44 19.44 44.77
C GLU A 367 -5.47 19.31 43.58
N HIS A 368 -4.18 19.23 43.88
CA HIS A 368 -3.13 19.22 42.88
C HIS A 368 -2.13 18.09 43.16
N ASP A 369 -1.96 17.17 42.23
CA ASP A 369 -0.88 16.19 42.30
C ASP A 369 0.42 16.81 41.79
N VAL A 370 1.47 16.72 42.59
CA VAL A 370 2.80 17.24 42.28
C VAL A 370 3.85 16.18 42.63
N LEU A 371 4.94 16.12 41.86
CA LEU A 371 6.06 15.25 42.21
C LEU A 371 6.62 15.63 43.58
N GLU A 372 6.97 14.63 44.39
CA GLU A 372 7.45 14.84 45.77
C GLU A 372 8.60 15.87 45.87
N GLU A 373 9.49 15.92 44.88
CA GLU A 373 10.62 16.85 44.84
C GLU A 373 10.26 18.28 44.43
N ASP A 374 9.11 18.47 43.78
CA ASP A 374 8.64 19.76 43.29
C ASP A 374 7.69 20.44 44.28
N VAL A 375 7.32 19.78 45.39
CA VAL A 375 6.35 20.28 46.38
C VAL A 375 6.75 21.66 46.93
N GLU A 376 8.02 21.85 47.28
CA GLU A 376 8.52 23.15 47.76
C GLU A 376 8.51 24.21 46.65
N ALA A 377 8.90 23.84 45.43
CA ALA A 377 8.92 24.72 44.26
C ALA A 377 7.51 25.14 43.81
N PHE A 378 6.53 24.27 44.04
CA PHE A 378 5.11 24.54 43.83
C PHE A 378 4.53 25.50 44.89
N GLY A 379 5.25 25.74 45.99
CA GLY A 379 4.82 26.66 47.04
C GLY A 379 3.86 26.04 48.05
N ALA A 380 3.96 24.74 48.28
CA ALA A 380 3.19 24.06 49.31
C ALA A 380 3.92 24.04 50.67
N VAL A 381 3.13 23.93 51.73
CA VAL A 381 3.57 23.81 53.12
C VAL A 381 2.87 22.62 53.76
N PHE A 382 3.57 21.94 54.66
CA PHE A 382 3.01 20.82 55.42
C PHE A 382 2.35 21.33 56.70
N LEU A 383 1.10 20.92 56.93
CA LEU A 383 0.34 21.24 58.14
C LEU A 383 0.44 20.06 59.12
N GLU A 384 1.25 20.22 60.17
CA GLU A 384 1.53 19.17 61.17
C GLU A 384 0.27 18.73 61.94
N ASP A 385 -0.67 19.63 62.16
CA ASP A 385 -1.93 19.35 62.88
C ASP A 385 -2.87 18.42 62.10
N ARG A 386 -2.71 18.36 60.77
CA ARG A 386 -3.55 17.57 59.86
C ARG A 386 -2.82 16.44 59.16
N GLY A 387 -1.49 16.51 59.06
CA GLY A 387 -0.68 15.56 58.31
C GLY A 387 -0.85 15.69 56.79
N GLU A 388 -1.14 16.90 56.30
CA GLU A 388 -1.51 17.19 54.90
C GLU A 388 -0.63 18.29 54.32
N TRP A 389 -0.46 18.27 52.99
CA TRP A 389 0.19 19.35 52.24
C TRP A 389 -0.84 20.32 51.70
N TRP A 390 -0.60 21.62 51.87
CA TRP A 390 -1.49 22.68 51.44
C TRP A 390 -0.72 23.78 50.69
N LEU A 391 -1.39 24.46 49.75
CA LEU A 391 -0.81 25.66 49.15
C LEU A 391 -0.58 26.74 50.22
N ALA A 392 0.62 27.32 50.24
CA ALA A 392 0.98 28.34 51.21
C ALA A 392 0.05 29.57 51.18
N THR A 393 -0.64 29.82 50.06
CA THR A 393 -1.62 30.89 49.91
C THR A 393 -2.90 30.69 50.74
N CYS A 394 -3.25 29.44 51.05
CA CYS A 394 -4.39 29.07 51.90
C CYS A 394 -3.99 28.97 53.39
N CYS A 395 -2.70 29.08 53.69
CA CYS A 395 -2.14 28.86 55.01
C CYS A 395 -1.53 30.14 55.58
N ARG A 396 -1.31 30.16 56.90
CA ARG A 396 -0.61 31.23 57.61
C ARG A 396 0.21 30.63 58.76
N GLN A 397 1.30 31.29 59.12
CA GLN A 397 2.06 30.90 60.31
C GLN A 397 1.43 31.48 61.57
N CYS A 398 1.30 30.66 62.61
CA CYS A 398 0.94 31.12 63.94
C CYS A 398 2.09 31.96 64.51
N ALA A 399 1.80 33.20 64.94
CA ALA A 399 2.82 34.11 65.45
C ALA A 399 3.50 33.61 66.74
N ALA A 400 2.81 32.77 67.52
CA ALA A 400 3.33 32.23 68.77
C ALA A 400 4.18 30.97 68.58
N SER A 401 3.76 30.01 67.75
CA SER A 401 4.50 28.75 67.54
C SER A 401 5.45 28.78 66.35
N GLY A 402 5.18 29.62 65.35
CA GLY A 402 5.88 29.64 64.06
C GLY A 402 5.45 28.52 63.11
N GLU A 403 4.52 27.65 63.52
CA GLU A 403 4.00 26.54 62.70
C GLU A 403 2.95 27.05 61.71
N TRP A 404 2.80 26.33 60.60
CA TRP A 404 1.78 26.61 59.60
C TRP A 404 0.43 26.02 60.01
N PHE A 405 -0.62 26.80 59.82
CA PHE A 405 -2.02 26.39 59.98
C PHE A 405 -2.81 26.82 58.75
N HIS A 406 -3.94 26.15 58.51
CA HIS A 406 -4.91 26.66 57.57
C HIS A 406 -5.42 28.04 58.04
N ALA A 407 -5.62 28.99 57.12
CA ALA A 407 -5.97 30.36 57.49
C ALA A 407 -7.29 30.45 58.30
N ALA A 408 -8.21 29.50 58.09
CA ALA A 408 -9.47 29.41 58.83
C ALA A 408 -9.33 29.00 60.31
N ASP A 409 -8.20 28.37 60.68
CA ASP A 409 -7.96 27.88 62.04
C ASP A 409 -7.23 28.91 62.92
N LEU A 410 -6.74 29.99 62.31
CA LEU A 410 -6.11 31.09 63.03
C LEU A 410 -7.12 32.21 63.30
N THR A 411 -6.95 32.84 64.45
CA THR A 411 -7.70 34.04 64.83
C THR A 411 -6.74 35.21 64.96
N GLU A 412 -7.06 36.34 64.35
CA GLU A 412 -6.30 37.58 64.53
C GLU A 412 -6.60 38.17 65.92
N TYR A 413 -5.55 38.37 66.72
CA TYR A 413 -5.59 38.95 68.05
C TYR A 413 -4.50 40.03 68.16
N HIS A 414 -4.89 41.29 68.31
CA HIS A 414 -3.99 42.45 68.37
C HIS A 414 -2.96 42.56 67.22
N GLY A 415 -3.31 42.09 66.02
CA GLY A 415 -2.44 42.13 64.83
C GLY A 415 -1.50 40.91 64.71
N GLU A 416 -1.62 39.94 65.61
CA GLU A 416 -0.95 38.64 65.53
C GLU A 416 -1.97 37.55 65.18
N TRP A 417 -1.60 36.59 64.35
CA TRP A 417 -2.44 35.43 64.04
C TRP A 417 -2.09 34.28 64.96
N LEU A 418 -3.03 33.88 65.81
CA LEU A 418 -2.80 32.86 66.84
C LEU A 418 -3.72 31.67 66.59
N SER A 419 -3.17 30.46 66.77
CA SER A 419 -3.99 29.23 66.82
C SER A 419 -4.70 29.16 68.17
N ALA A 420 -5.74 28.31 68.25
CA ALA A 420 -6.61 28.23 69.41
C ALA A 420 -5.86 28.01 70.74
N ASP A 421 -4.78 27.22 70.72
CA ASP A 421 -3.97 26.88 71.91
C ASP A 421 -3.16 28.06 72.47
N TYR A 422 -2.95 29.11 71.66
CA TYR A 422 -2.17 30.30 72.05
C TYR A 422 -3.03 31.55 72.17
N LEU A 423 -4.35 31.44 71.98
CA LEU A 423 -5.25 32.53 72.31
C LEU A 423 -5.27 32.73 73.84
N PRO A 424 -5.21 33.97 74.34
CA PRO A 424 -5.32 34.20 75.77
C PRO A 424 -6.64 33.66 76.30
N ASP A 425 -6.60 33.07 77.50
CA ASP A 425 -7.82 32.74 78.22
C ASP A 425 -8.71 34.00 78.28
N PRO A 426 -10.02 33.88 78.00
CA PRO A 426 -10.92 35.02 78.05
C PRO A 426 -10.79 35.69 79.42
N ILE A 427 -10.49 36.98 79.43
CA ILE A 427 -10.33 37.78 80.65
C ILE A 427 -11.63 37.62 81.45
N ASP A 428 -11.49 37.10 82.67
CA ASP A 428 -12.53 36.99 83.69
C ASP A 428 -12.88 38.42 84.18
N ASP A 429 -13.63 39.15 83.36
CA ASP A 429 -14.19 40.45 83.71
C ASP A 429 -15.43 40.20 84.58
N ASP A 430 -15.37 40.64 85.85
CA ASP A 430 -16.31 40.43 86.96
C ASP A 430 -17.77 40.94 86.75
N ASP A 431 -18.30 40.93 85.51
CA ASP A 431 -19.71 41.13 85.21
C ASP A 431 -20.34 39.87 84.54
N PRO A 432 -21.01 39.00 85.34
CA PRO A 432 -21.69 37.80 84.87
C PRO A 432 -22.79 38.03 83.82
N SER A 433 -23.19 39.29 83.58
CA SER A 433 -24.20 39.62 82.58
C SER A 433 -23.62 39.89 81.17
N LEU A 434 -22.30 40.06 81.05
CA LEU A 434 -21.62 40.40 79.79
C LEU A 434 -20.56 39.37 79.34
N ALA A 435 -20.10 38.48 80.23
CA ALA A 435 -19.02 37.52 79.98
C ALA A 435 -19.24 36.61 78.75
N ASN A 436 -20.49 36.28 78.40
CA ASN A 436 -20.82 35.50 77.21
C ASN A 436 -21.48 36.31 76.09
N ALA A 437 -21.71 37.61 76.27
CA ALA A 437 -22.47 38.40 75.29
C ALA A 437 -21.72 38.53 73.96
N HIS A 438 -20.38 38.66 73.99
CA HIS A 438 -19.57 38.78 72.78
C HIS A 438 -19.39 37.43 72.06
N VAL A 439 -19.22 36.33 72.80
CA VAL A 439 -19.15 34.96 72.23
C VAL A 439 -20.50 34.57 71.65
N LEU A 440 -21.60 34.76 72.39
CA LEU A 440 -22.95 34.48 71.89
C LEU A 440 -23.32 35.38 70.71
N ALA A 441 -22.91 36.65 70.69
CA ALA A 441 -23.12 37.53 69.54
C ALA A 441 -22.27 37.11 68.33
N ARG A 442 -21.03 36.65 68.52
CA ARG A 442 -20.17 36.13 67.47
C ARG A 442 -20.73 34.83 66.88
N ASP A 443 -21.15 33.91 67.74
CA ASP A 443 -21.68 32.62 67.33
C ASP A 443 -23.05 32.78 66.67
N TRP A 444 -23.88 33.71 67.16
CA TRP A 444 -25.13 34.11 66.50
C TRP A 444 -24.88 34.75 65.14
N PHE A 445 -23.88 35.64 65.03
CA PHE A 445 -23.50 36.24 63.75
C PHE A 445 -23.00 35.18 62.77
N ARG A 446 -22.17 34.23 63.21
CA ARG A 446 -21.72 33.10 62.37
C ARG A 446 -22.88 32.20 61.94
N TYR A 447 -23.83 31.93 62.83
CA TYR A 447 -25.04 31.18 62.51
C TYR A 447 -25.87 31.90 61.44
N GLU A 448 -26.13 33.20 61.60
CA GLU A 448 -26.84 34.01 60.60
C GLU A 448 -26.09 34.08 59.27
N MET A 449 -24.77 34.24 59.27
CA MET A 449 -23.97 34.23 58.04
C MET A 449 -24.00 32.86 57.34
N SER A 450 -23.93 31.76 58.09
CA SER A 450 -24.07 30.41 57.52
C SER A 450 -25.46 30.16 56.93
N ALA A 451 -26.51 30.71 57.56
CA ALA A 451 -27.87 30.64 57.03
C ALA A 451 -28.01 31.43 55.72
N ILE A 452 -27.37 32.61 55.64
CA ILE A 452 -27.31 33.40 54.41
C ILE A 452 -26.52 32.67 53.32
N GLU A 453 -25.41 32.02 53.64
CA GLU A 453 -24.63 31.23 52.67
C GLU A 453 -25.43 30.06 52.10
N ILE A 454 -26.20 29.37 52.94
CA ILE A 454 -27.13 28.31 52.50
C ILE A 454 -28.19 28.88 51.56
N GLU A 455 -28.82 30.01 51.91
CA GLU A 455 -29.79 30.66 51.01
C GLU A 455 -29.14 31.06 49.68
N VAL A 456 -27.94 31.65 49.70
CA VAL A 456 -27.21 32.04 48.48
C VAL A 456 -26.92 30.83 47.61
N ALA A 457 -26.49 29.71 48.19
CA ALA A 457 -26.26 28.46 47.47
C ALA A 457 -27.56 27.91 46.85
N GLU A 458 -28.69 27.97 47.56
CA GLU A 458 -30.00 27.59 47.03
C GLU A 458 -30.41 28.47 45.83
N TRP A 459 -30.18 29.78 45.91
CA TRP A 459 -30.46 30.72 44.82
C TRP A 459 -29.55 30.50 43.61
N GLN A 460 -28.27 30.20 43.83
CA GLN A 460 -27.32 29.86 42.76
C GLN A 460 -27.72 28.56 42.05
N ALA A 461 -28.03 27.51 42.80
CA ALA A 461 -28.50 26.24 42.26
C ALA A 461 -29.85 26.40 41.52
N ALA A 462 -30.76 27.25 42.02
CA ALA A 462 -31.99 27.58 41.31
C ALA A 462 -31.72 28.33 40.00
N GLY A 463 -30.73 29.24 39.99
CA GLY A 463 -30.28 29.94 38.80
C GLY A 463 -29.67 29.01 37.75
N GLU A 464 -28.87 28.03 38.17
CA GLU A 464 -28.29 27.00 37.29
C GLU A 464 -29.38 26.12 36.68
N ARG A 465 -30.30 25.58 37.49
CA ARG A 465 -31.45 24.81 36.98
C ARG A 465 -32.27 25.61 35.96
N ALA A 466 -32.43 26.92 36.17
CA ALA A 466 -33.14 27.79 35.22
C ALA A 466 -32.35 28.03 33.91
N ARG A 467 -31.01 28.06 33.97
CA ARG A 467 -30.14 28.14 32.79
C ARG A 467 -30.17 26.84 31.99
N GLU A 468 -30.06 25.70 32.66
CA GLU A 468 -30.13 24.38 32.03
C GLU A 468 -31.49 24.14 31.35
N GLU A 469 -32.59 24.47 32.03
CA GLU A 469 -33.94 24.34 31.45
C GLU A 469 -34.13 25.26 30.22
N ARG A 470 -33.52 26.46 30.22
CA ARG A 470 -33.53 27.34 29.04
C ARG A 470 -32.75 26.73 27.89
N LEU A 471 -31.54 26.24 28.15
CA LEU A 471 -30.70 25.60 27.14
C LEU A 471 -31.38 24.37 26.54
N ARG A 472 -32.04 23.55 27.38
CA ARG A 472 -32.81 22.39 26.93
C ARG A 472 -33.95 22.80 25.99
N ARG A 473 -34.69 23.86 26.32
CA ARG A 473 -35.77 24.39 25.44
C ARG A 473 -35.24 24.93 24.12
N GLU A 474 -34.08 25.58 24.12
CA GLU A 474 -33.43 26.07 22.91
C GLU A 474 -32.98 24.90 22.02
N GLN A 475 -32.41 23.85 22.61
CA GLN A 475 -32.04 22.61 21.90
C GLN A 475 -33.27 21.89 21.32
N GLU A 476 -34.32 21.70 22.12
CA GLU A 476 -35.58 21.09 21.66
C GLU A 476 -36.24 21.92 20.54
N ALA A 477 -36.15 23.25 20.59
CA ALA A 477 -36.67 24.13 19.54
C ALA A 477 -35.83 24.04 18.25
N ALA A 478 -34.50 24.00 18.37
CA ALA A 478 -33.59 23.84 17.24
C ALA A 478 -33.76 22.47 16.56
N GLU A 479 -33.94 21.41 17.35
CA GLU A 479 -34.20 20.07 16.83
C GLU A 479 -35.56 19.97 16.14
N ARG A 480 -36.60 20.61 16.70
CA ARG A 480 -37.92 20.72 16.07
C ARG A 480 -37.86 21.45 14.73
N LEU A 481 -37.13 22.56 14.65
CA LEU A 481 -36.90 23.29 13.41
C LEU A 481 -36.16 22.43 12.37
N ARG A 482 -35.16 21.66 12.80
CA ARG A 482 -34.42 20.72 11.94
C ARG A 482 -35.34 19.63 11.39
N LEU A 483 -36.22 19.06 12.21
CA LEU A 483 -37.20 18.06 11.80
C LEU A 483 -38.25 18.63 10.83
N GLU A 484 -38.74 19.85 11.06
CA GLU A 484 -39.65 20.56 10.14
C GLU A 484 -38.98 20.88 8.79
N THR A 485 -37.68 21.21 8.80
CA THR A 485 -36.90 21.43 7.58
C THR A 485 -36.72 20.13 6.79
N MET A 486 -36.54 18.98 7.47
CA MET A 486 -36.43 17.67 6.82
C MET A 486 -37.78 17.11 6.31
N GLN A 487 -38.91 17.53 6.91
CA GLN A 487 -40.25 17.10 6.48
C GLN A 487 -40.87 18.01 5.41
N SER A 488 -40.22 19.11 5.06
CA SER A 488 -40.66 19.96 3.94
C SER A 488 -40.41 19.24 2.62
N PRO A 489 -41.44 18.95 1.81
CA PRO A 489 -41.26 18.26 0.52
C PRO A 489 -40.42 19.13 -0.42
N PRO A 490 -39.56 18.52 -1.26
CA PRO A 490 -38.73 19.27 -2.19
C PRO A 490 -39.63 20.07 -3.14
N LEU A 491 -39.37 21.38 -3.21
CA LEU A 491 -40.05 22.29 -4.14
C LEU A 491 -39.91 21.73 -5.56
N GLU A 492 -41.04 21.39 -6.18
CA GLU A 492 -41.09 21.03 -7.59
C GLU A 492 -40.51 22.16 -8.46
N PRO A 493 -39.73 21.84 -9.51
CA PRO A 493 -39.19 22.84 -10.41
C PRO A 493 -40.34 23.47 -11.20
N CYS A 494 -40.61 24.74 -10.93
CA CYS A 494 -41.63 25.51 -11.64
C CYS A 494 -41.20 25.71 -13.10
N ALA A 495 -41.93 25.07 -14.01
CA ALA A 495 -41.86 25.28 -15.44
C ALA A 495 -42.59 26.59 -15.81
N CYS A 496 -41.85 27.70 -15.90
CA CYS A 496 -42.25 28.80 -16.77
C CYS A 496 -41.01 29.45 -17.39
N GLY A 497 -40.86 29.25 -18.71
CA GLY A 497 -39.88 29.95 -19.49
C GLY A 497 -40.31 31.40 -19.68
N CYS A 498 -39.42 32.34 -19.37
CA CYS A 498 -39.33 33.64 -20.02
C CYS A 498 -37.85 34.03 -20.14
N ALA A 499 -37.38 34.02 -21.38
CA ALA A 499 -36.12 34.60 -21.80
C ALA A 499 -36.27 36.12 -21.91
N HIS A 500 -35.29 36.87 -21.38
CA HIS A 500 -34.72 38.15 -21.84
C HIS A 500 -33.56 38.43 -20.86
N GLY A 501 -32.31 38.69 -21.23
CA GLY A 501 -31.79 39.40 -22.38
C GLY A 501 -31.24 40.75 -21.91
N ASN A 502 -29.90 40.83 -21.81
CA ASN A 502 -29.01 42.01 -21.74
C ASN A 502 -28.46 42.48 -20.37
N SER A 503 -27.12 42.37 -20.25
CA SER A 503 -26.17 43.26 -19.56
C SER A 503 -26.30 44.74 -20.03
N PRO A 504 -25.59 45.77 -19.49
CA PRO A 504 -24.37 45.75 -18.66
C PRO A 504 -24.28 46.85 -17.56
N GLU A 505 -23.08 47.01 -17.00
CA GLU A 505 -22.47 48.23 -16.41
C GLU A 505 -22.40 48.36 -14.87
N THR A 506 -21.18 48.17 -14.37
CA THR A 506 -20.59 48.90 -13.23
C THR A 506 -20.54 50.41 -13.51
N PRO A 507 -20.68 51.29 -12.48
CA PRO A 507 -19.48 51.88 -11.88
C PRO A 507 -19.55 52.23 -10.37
N ASN A 508 -18.40 52.03 -9.72
CA ASN A 508 -17.68 52.85 -8.72
C ASN A 508 -18.36 53.70 -7.62
N LEU A 509 -17.67 53.63 -6.47
CA LEU A 509 -17.31 54.67 -5.46
C LEU A 509 -18.10 54.76 -4.14
N ALA A 510 -17.45 54.20 -3.12
CA ALA A 510 -16.96 54.83 -1.87
C ALA A 510 -17.86 54.99 -0.62
N ASP A 511 -17.13 54.93 0.50
CA ASP A 511 -17.42 55.20 1.92
C ASP A 511 -18.01 54.01 2.70
N GLY A 512 -17.41 53.49 3.77
CA GLY A 512 -16.21 53.85 4.54
C GLY A 512 -16.34 53.25 5.95
N LEU A 513 -15.20 52.87 6.56
CA LEU A 513 -14.97 52.62 7.99
C LEU A 513 -15.64 51.36 8.59
N ASP A 514 -15.04 50.55 9.45
CA ASP A 514 -13.65 50.31 9.88
C ASP A 514 -13.71 48.96 10.62
N ALA A 515 -12.70 48.12 10.40
CA ALA A 515 -12.52 46.85 11.10
C ALA A 515 -11.61 47.05 12.31
N ALA A 516 -11.93 46.42 13.43
CA ALA A 516 -11.00 46.24 14.54
C ALA A 516 -11.09 44.81 15.10
N THR A 517 -10.01 44.08 14.89
CA THR A 517 -9.58 42.82 15.51
C THR A 517 -9.27 43.02 17.01
N PRO A 518 -9.39 41.99 17.86
CA PRO A 518 -8.76 41.99 19.18
C PRO A 518 -7.51 41.10 19.20
N ALA A 519 -6.44 41.58 19.84
CA ALA A 519 -5.37 40.78 20.39
C ALA A 519 -4.69 41.59 21.53
N PRO A 520 -3.85 40.98 22.38
CA PRO A 520 -4.09 40.74 23.80
C PRO A 520 -3.27 41.69 24.70
N VAL A 521 -3.52 41.69 26.01
CA VAL A 521 -2.64 42.39 26.97
C VAL A 521 -2.47 41.57 28.24
N ALA A 522 -1.22 41.23 28.53
CA ALA A 522 -0.74 40.88 29.86
C ALA A 522 0.39 41.83 30.27
N ALA A 523 0.53 41.98 31.58
CA ALA A 523 1.64 42.56 32.35
C ALA A 523 1.78 44.09 32.40
N ILE A 524 1.62 44.61 33.62
CA ILE A 524 2.07 45.93 34.06
C ILE A 524 3.21 45.70 35.06
N ALA A 525 4.35 46.35 34.83
CA ALA A 525 5.33 46.63 35.87
C ALA A 525 5.86 48.07 35.72
N ALA A 526 5.53 48.86 36.73
CA ALA A 526 6.19 49.98 37.43
C ALA A 526 7.28 50.89 36.79
N PRO A 527 7.46 52.12 37.33
CA PRO A 527 7.97 53.29 36.62
C PRO A 527 9.31 53.84 37.14
N CYS A 528 10.00 54.67 36.34
CA CYS A 528 10.95 55.74 36.77
C CYS A 528 11.42 56.51 35.52
N GLN A 529 11.15 57.81 35.39
CA GLN A 529 11.95 58.98 35.83
C GLN A 529 12.72 59.65 34.67
N THR A 530 12.53 60.98 34.58
CA THR A 530 13.46 62.04 34.10
C THR A 530 14.09 61.87 32.71
N GLY A 531 14.02 62.81 31.77
CA GLY A 531 14.17 64.26 31.88
C GLY A 531 15.10 64.73 30.75
N ALA A 532 15.02 66.03 30.44
CA ALA A 532 15.71 66.79 29.39
C ALA A 532 15.06 66.77 28.00
#